data_AF-A0A3C1UWY0-F1
#
_entry.id   AF-A0A3C1UWY0-F1
#
_cell.length_a   1.000
_cell.length_b   1.000
_cell.length_c   1.000
_cell.angle_alpha   90.00
_cell.angle_beta   90.00
_cell.angle_gamma   90.00
#
_symmetry.space_group_name_H-M   'P 1'
#
loop_
_entity.id
_entity.type
_entity.pdbx_description
1 polymer ?
#
loop_
_entity_poly.entity_id
_entity_poly.type
_entity_poly.pdbx_seq_one_letter_code
_entity_poly.pdbx_strand_id
1 'polypeptide(L)'
;GGSLYEAEDGDINKLEQDLVMELTALPNVRWWHRNLSRHGFAINGYIKHYPDIMIMTQSGKIIFAETKGEHLKNDDSREKIELGRAWRTAAGSQYRYYMVFRDGENLLPGAVSMSQFVETIKAL
;
A
#
# COMPACT_ATOMS: atom_id res chain seq x y z
N GLY A 1 5.87 15.91 20.98
CA GLY A 1 6.98 15.35 20.21
C GLY A 1 6.57 15.43 18.77
N GLY A 2 7.26 16.26 17.98
CA GLY A 2 7.05 16.30 16.53
C GLY A 2 7.31 14.90 16.01
N SER A 3 6.28 14.30 15.42
CA SER A 3 6.42 13.01 14.78
C SER A 3 7.29 13.20 13.53
N LEU A 4 8.00 12.16 13.09
CA LEU A 4 8.96 12.10 11.98
C LEU A 4 8.54 12.82 10.65
N TYR A 5 7.27 13.19 10.53
CA TYR A 5 6.56 13.71 9.37
C TYR A 5 6.94 15.15 9.02
N GLU A 6 7.27 16.02 9.98
CA GLU A 6 7.72 17.39 9.67
C GLU A 6 9.05 17.38 8.87
N ALA A 7 9.82 16.29 8.91
CA ALA A 7 11.07 16.14 8.18
C ALA A 7 10.91 15.51 6.78
N GLU A 8 9.79 14.83 6.49
CA GLU A 8 9.54 14.12 5.21
C GLU A 8 8.40 14.75 4.38
N ASP A 9 7.80 15.85 4.86
CA ASP A 9 6.54 16.44 4.39
C ASP A 9 6.55 16.98 2.95
N GLY A 10 7.72 17.06 2.30
CA GLY A 10 7.84 17.63 0.95
C GLY A 10 7.24 16.77 -0.17
N ASP A 11 7.19 15.44 0.01
CA ASP A 11 6.92 14.50 -1.09
C ASP A 11 5.77 13.52 -0.84
N ILE A 12 5.10 13.58 0.32
CA ILE A 12 3.96 12.69 0.60
C ILE A 12 2.70 13.22 -0.09
N ASN A 13 2.09 12.40 -0.95
CA ASN A 13 0.88 12.81 -1.64
C ASN A 13 -0.35 12.71 -0.70
N LYS A 14 -1.42 13.45 -1.00
CA LYS A 14 -2.62 13.49 -0.13
C LYS A 14 -3.26 12.11 0.10
N LEU A 15 -3.23 11.22 -0.89
CA LEU A 15 -3.78 9.86 -0.76
C LEU A 15 -2.95 8.99 0.19
N GLU A 16 -1.62 9.10 0.13
CA GLU A 16 -0.71 8.46 1.09
C GLU A 16 -0.93 9.00 2.50
N GLN A 17 -1.07 10.32 2.66
CA GLN A 17 -1.38 10.96 3.95
C GLN A 17 -2.70 10.44 4.53
N ASP A 18 -3.78 10.45 3.73
CA ASP A 18 -5.11 9.99 4.15
C ASP A 18 -5.05 8.52 4.60
N LEU A 19 -4.36 7.65 3.82
CA LEU A 19 -4.19 6.24 4.18
C LEU A 19 -3.42 6.07 5.49
N VAL A 20 -2.32 6.79 5.66
CA VAL A 20 -1.50 6.74 6.87
C VAL A 20 -2.31 7.13 8.12
N MET A 21 -3.14 8.17 8.01
CA MET A 21 -3.99 8.62 9.10
C MET A 21 -5.00 7.54 9.51
N GLU A 22 -5.66 6.90 8.54
CA GLU A 22 -6.58 5.78 8.78
C GLU A 22 -5.85 4.60 9.43
N LEU A 23 -4.68 4.21 8.92
CA LEU A 23 -3.87 3.10 9.46
C LEU A 23 -3.41 3.36 10.90
N THR A 24 -3.04 4.59 11.21
CA THR A 24 -2.57 4.98 12.56
C THR A 24 -3.71 4.91 13.58
N ALA A 25 -4.96 5.06 13.16
CA ALA A 25 -6.13 4.90 14.01
C ALA A 25 -6.47 3.42 14.30
N LEU A 26 -5.84 2.45 13.62
CA LEU A 26 -6.16 1.04 13.77
C LEU A 26 -5.36 0.38 14.91
N PRO A 27 -6.01 -0.14 15.97
CA PRO A 27 -5.30 -0.73 17.10
C PRO A 27 -4.60 -2.06 16.75
N ASN A 28 -5.02 -2.73 15.67
CA ASN A 28 -4.40 -3.97 15.19
C ASN A 28 -3.19 -3.73 14.27
N VAL A 29 -2.87 -2.47 13.93
CA VAL A 29 -1.62 -2.11 13.24
C VAL A 29 -0.51 -1.95 14.27
N ARG A 30 0.58 -2.71 14.10
CA ARG A 30 1.75 -2.65 14.97
C ARG A 30 2.71 -1.54 14.56
N TRP A 31 2.95 -1.44 13.26
CA TRP A 31 3.71 -0.37 12.65
C TRP A 31 3.35 -0.28 11.18
N TRP A 32 3.64 0.88 10.59
CA TRP A 32 3.68 1.07 9.16
C TRP A 32 4.96 1.80 8.80
N HIS A 33 5.39 1.68 7.55
CA HIS A 33 6.59 2.32 7.04
C HIS A 33 6.34 2.77 5.60
N ARG A 34 6.66 4.04 5.30
CA ARG A 34 6.67 4.55 3.93
C ARG A 34 7.92 4.01 3.22
N ASN A 35 7.75 3.48 2.02
CA ASN A 35 8.83 2.87 1.26
C ASN A 35 9.33 3.86 0.19
N LEU A 36 10.48 4.49 0.44
CA LEU A 36 11.07 5.43 -0.51
C LEU A 36 11.45 4.72 -1.81
N SER A 37 10.84 5.17 -2.91
CA SER A 37 11.03 4.56 -4.22
C SER A 37 12.53 4.45 -4.57
N ARG A 38 12.95 3.30 -5.11
CA ARG A 38 14.32 2.98 -5.54
C ARG A 38 15.37 2.79 -4.43
N HIS A 39 15.02 3.00 -3.15
CA HIS A 39 15.95 2.80 -2.03
C HIS A 39 15.47 1.81 -0.97
N GLY A 40 14.18 1.46 -0.95
CA GLY A 40 13.62 0.47 -0.03
C GLY A 40 13.28 -0.88 -0.67
N PHE A 41 12.24 -1.53 -0.15
CA PHE A 41 11.82 -2.86 -0.56
C PHE A 41 11.29 -2.87 -2.00
N ALA A 42 11.67 -3.88 -2.78
CA ALA A 42 11.19 -4.10 -4.12
C ALA A 42 10.60 -5.50 -4.29
N ILE A 43 9.39 -5.56 -4.84
CA ILE A 43 8.86 -6.76 -5.48
C ILE A 43 9.58 -6.90 -6.83
N ASN A 44 10.47 -7.89 -6.92
CA ASN A 44 11.24 -8.16 -8.12
C ASN A 44 10.54 -9.21 -8.98
N GLY A 45 10.17 -8.84 -10.21
CA GLY A 45 9.70 -9.75 -11.25
C GLY A 45 10.17 -9.30 -12.62
N TYR A 46 9.29 -9.31 -13.63
CA TYR A 46 9.59 -8.79 -14.96
C TYR A 46 9.74 -7.26 -15.00
N ILE A 47 9.26 -6.57 -13.95
CA ILE A 47 9.61 -5.20 -13.59
C ILE A 47 10.06 -5.14 -12.12
N LYS A 48 10.71 -4.03 -11.72
CA LYS A 48 10.94 -3.72 -10.30
C LYS A 48 9.82 -2.84 -9.80
N HIS A 49 9.02 -3.34 -8.87
CA HIS A 49 7.92 -2.61 -8.27
C HIS A 49 8.21 -2.29 -6.79
N TYR A 50 8.10 -1.02 -6.42
CA TYR A 50 8.31 -0.52 -5.06
C TYR A 50 6.94 -0.08 -4.52
N PRO A 51 6.28 -0.87 -3.66
CA PRO A 51 5.00 -0.48 -3.07
C PRO A 51 5.17 0.74 -2.18
N ASP A 52 4.26 1.71 -2.21
CA ASP A 52 4.38 2.97 -1.43
C ASP A 52 4.46 2.78 0.09
N ILE A 53 3.68 1.85 0.67
CA ILE A 53 3.55 1.66 2.12
C ILE A 53 3.65 0.18 2.51
N MET A 54 4.38 -0.08 3.60
CA MET A 54 4.48 -1.37 4.26
C MET A 54 3.78 -1.31 5.62
N ILE A 55 3.02 -2.35 5.97
CA ILE A 55 2.21 -2.40 7.19
C ILE A 55 2.43 -3.75 7.87
N MET A 56 2.60 -3.76 9.19
CA MET A 56 2.61 -4.96 10.00
C MET A 56 1.46 -4.93 10.98
N THR A 57 0.65 -5.99 10.99
CA THR A 57 -0.39 -6.16 12.00
C THR A 57 0.19 -6.76 13.29
N GLN A 58 -0.56 -6.63 14.39
CA GLN A 58 -0.22 -7.30 15.65
C GLN A 58 -0.22 -8.83 15.51
N SER A 59 -1.03 -9.38 14.60
CA SER A 59 -1.10 -10.81 14.27
C SER A 59 0.11 -11.31 13.44
N GLY A 60 0.98 -10.40 13.01
CA GLY A 60 2.20 -10.74 12.28
C GLY A 60 2.07 -10.74 10.75
N LYS A 61 0.94 -10.25 10.20
CA LYS A 61 0.77 -10.12 8.75
C LYS A 61 1.54 -8.91 8.24
N ILE A 62 2.30 -9.09 7.17
CA ILE A 62 2.97 -8.01 6.45
C ILE A 62 2.17 -7.68 5.19
N ILE A 63 1.70 -6.45 5.07
CA ILE A 63 0.93 -5.96 3.93
C ILE A 63 1.74 -4.90 3.19
N PHE A 64 1.74 -4.99 1.86
CA PHE A 64 2.27 -3.99 0.95
C PHE A 64 1.13 -3.29 0.24
N ALA A 65 1.11 -1.97 0.27
CA ALA A 65 0.09 -1.14 -0.36
C ALA A 65 0.73 -0.18 -1.37
N GLU A 66 0.20 -0.17 -2.58
CA GLU A 66 0.48 0.83 -3.60
C GLU A 66 -0.72 1.76 -3.71
N THR A 67 -0.52 3.06 -3.54
CA THR A 67 -1.57 4.08 -3.65
C THR A 67 -1.65 4.62 -5.09
N LYS A 68 -2.88 4.86 -5.57
CA LYS A 68 -3.13 5.41 -6.92
C LYS A 68 -4.18 6.50 -6.87
N GLY A 69 -3.84 7.66 -7.42
CA GLY A 69 -4.79 8.75 -7.69
C GLY A 69 -5.38 8.68 -9.10
N GLU A 70 -6.46 9.42 -9.32
CA GLU A 70 -7.27 9.42 -10.55
C GLU A 70 -6.48 9.48 -11.86
N HIS A 71 -5.43 10.30 -11.93
CA HIS A 71 -4.68 10.54 -13.17
C HIS A 71 -3.71 9.41 -13.57
N LEU A 72 -3.56 8.36 -12.75
CA LEU A 72 -2.51 7.34 -12.91
C LEU A 72 -3.00 6.00 -13.47
N LYS A 73 -4.19 5.92 -14.07
CA LYS A 73 -4.72 4.70 -14.70
C LYS A 73 -4.11 4.50 -16.10
N ASN A 74 -2.93 3.91 -16.16
CA ASN A 74 -2.24 3.53 -17.40
C ASN A 74 -1.85 2.03 -17.40
N ASP A 75 -1.28 1.54 -18.50
CA ASP A 75 -0.88 0.14 -18.67
C ASP A 75 0.14 -0.34 -17.60
N ASP A 76 1.01 0.56 -17.11
CA ASP A 76 1.95 0.31 -16.01
C ASP A 76 1.24 -0.13 -14.72
N SER A 77 0.01 0.35 -14.47
CA SER A 77 -0.78 -0.09 -13.31
C SER A 77 -1.24 -1.55 -13.43
N ARG A 78 -1.57 -2.03 -14.63
CA ARG A 78 -1.98 -3.44 -14.83
C ARG A 78 -0.81 -4.38 -14.60
N GLU A 79 0.36 -4.03 -15.10
CA GLU A 79 1.57 -4.82 -14.88
C GLU A 79 1.92 -4.91 -13.38
N LYS A 80 1.83 -3.80 -12.64
CA LYS A 80 2.07 -3.82 -11.19
C LYS A 80 1.06 -4.68 -10.43
N ILE A 81 -0.23 -4.64 -10.81
CA ILE A 81 -1.26 -5.49 -10.20
C ILE A 81 -0.94 -6.97 -10.42
N GLU A 82 -0.65 -7.38 -11.65
CA GLU A 82 -0.35 -8.78 -11.96
C GLU A 82 0.93 -9.25 -11.27
N LEU A 83 1.98 -8.42 -11.25
CA LEU A 83 3.21 -8.72 -10.50
C LEU A 83 2.94 -8.84 -9.00
N GLY A 84 2.22 -7.89 -8.40
CA GLY A 84 1.87 -7.92 -6.98
C GLY A 84 1.00 -9.12 -6.61
N ARG A 85 0.11 -9.53 -7.53
CA ARG A 85 -0.72 -10.74 -7.39
C ARG A 85 0.12 -12.02 -7.45
N ALA A 86 1.03 -12.14 -8.41
CA ALA A 86 1.93 -13.27 -8.50
C ALA A 86 2.80 -13.35 -7.23
N TRP A 87 3.34 -12.22 -6.80
CA TRP A 87 4.17 -12.12 -5.61
C TRP A 87 3.43 -12.53 -4.33
N ARG A 88 2.21 -12.02 -4.07
CA ARG A 88 1.44 -12.40 -2.86
C ARG A 88 1.09 -13.90 -2.83
N THR A 89 0.85 -14.51 -3.99
CA THR A 89 0.60 -15.95 -4.08
C THR A 89 1.85 -16.75 -3.76
N ALA A 90 3.02 -16.29 -4.21
CA ALA A 90 4.31 -16.96 -3.96
C ALA A 90 4.84 -16.73 -2.54
N ALA A 91 4.65 -15.54 -1.96
CA ALA A 91 5.20 -15.15 -0.66
C ALA A 91 4.56 -15.89 0.53
N GLY A 92 3.40 -16.52 0.31
CA GLY A 92 2.73 -17.32 1.33
C GLY A 92 1.78 -16.50 2.21
N SER A 93 1.12 -17.19 3.13
CA SER A 93 -0.07 -16.67 3.81
C SER A 93 0.20 -15.52 4.79
N GLN A 94 1.46 -15.25 5.17
CA GLN A 94 1.84 -14.10 5.99
C GLN A 94 1.84 -12.77 5.23
N TYR A 95 1.97 -12.81 3.91
CA TYR A 95 2.16 -11.61 3.10
C TYR A 95 0.90 -11.27 2.30
N ARG A 96 0.64 -9.97 2.12
CA ARG A 96 -0.43 -9.46 1.27
C ARG A 96 0.08 -8.30 0.43
N TYR A 97 -0.56 -8.09 -0.71
CA TYR A 97 -0.32 -6.95 -1.59
C TYR A 97 -1.67 -6.39 -2.04
N TYR A 98 -1.82 -5.07 -2.00
CA TYR A 98 -3.00 -4.36 -2.47
C TYR A 98 -2.61 -3.13 -3.27
N MET A 99 -3.36 -2.90 -4.34
CA MET A 99 -3.37 -1.59 -5.01
C MET A 99 -4.62 -0.84 -4.55
N VAL A 100 -4.41 0.34 -3.96
CA VAL A 100 -5.42 1.12 -3.24
C VAL A 100 -5.71 2.40 -4.03
N PHE A 101 -6.96 2.56 -4.43
CA PHE A 101 -7.45 3.78 -5.09
C PHE A 101 -8.29 4.61 -4.12
N ARG A 102 -8.46 5.89 -4.44
CA ARG A 102 -9.43 6.74 -3.74
C ARG A 102 -10.85 6.18 -3.90
N ASP A 103 -11.69 6.36 -2.89
CA ASP A 103 -13.11 6.00 -2.98
C ASP A 103 -13.82 6.79 -4.10
N GLY A 104 -14.78 6.14 -4.75
CA GLY A 104 -15.53 6.71 -5.89
C GLY A 104 -14.82 6.57 -7.24
N GLU A 105 -13.59 6.06 -7.28
CA GLU A 105 -12.87 5.80 -8.52
C GLU A 105 -13.26 4.48 -9.20
N ASN A 106 -13.21 4.44 -10.54
CA ASN A 106 -13.29 3.19 -11.30
C ASN A 106 -12.09 2.29 -10.96
N LEU A 107 -12.33 1.22 -10.20
CA LEU A 107 -11.29 0.29 -9.76
C LEU A 107 -10.84 -0.62 -10.92
N LEU A 108 -9.54 -0.82 -11.04
CA LEU A 108 -8.99 -1.87 -11.90
C LEU A 108 -9.27 -3.25 -11.27
N PRO A 109 -9.44 -4.32 -12.08
CA PRO A 109 -9.57 -5.67 -11.55
C PRO A 109 -8.41 -6.03 -10.61
N GLY A 110 -8.72 -6.45 -9.38
CA GLY A 110 -7.71 -6.79 -8.37
C GLY A 110 -7.24 -5.62 -7.49
N ALA A 111 -7.70 -4.40 -7.76
CA ALA A 111 -7.53 -3.25 -6.88
C ALA A 111 -8.70 -3.10 -5.89
N VAL A 112 -8.50 -2.31 -4.84
CA VAL A 112 -9.48 -2.01 -3.80
C VAL A 112 -9.59 -0.51 -3.59
N SER A 113 -10.74 -0.04 -3.09
CA SER A 113 -10.90 1.33 -2.64
C SER A 113 -10.23 1.54 -1.27
N MET A 114 -10.00 2.80 -0.88
CA MET A 114 -9.45 3.16 0.44
C MET A 114 -10.29 2.57 1.57
N SER A 115 -11.60 2.79 1.53
CA SER A 115 -12.52 2.26 2.55
C SER A 115 -12.46 0.73 2.63
N GLN A 116 -12.46 0.04 1.49
CA GLN A 116 -12.36 -1.42 1.45
C GLN A 116 -11.03 -1.93 1.99
N PHE A 117 -9.94 -1.24 1.68
CA PHE A 117 -8.60 -1.59 2.16
C PHE A 117 -8.52 -1.48 3.68
N VAL A 118 -8.96 -0.35 4.25
CA VAL A 118 -8.95 -0.11 5.70
C VAL A 118 -9.77 -1.16 6.44
N GLU A 119 -10.98 -1.49 5.97
CA GLU A 119 -11.80 -2.55 6.56
C GLU A 119 -11.13 -3.93 6.45
N THR A 120 -10.44 -4.21 5.35
CA THR A 120 -9.66 -5.43 5.20
C THR A 120 -8.52 -5.49 6.21
N ILE A 121 -7.80 -4.39 6.44
CA ILE A 121 -6.71 -4.37 7.44
C ILE A 121 -7.26 -4.55 8.84
N LYS A 122 -8.37 -3.91 9.20
CA LYS A 122 -9.03 -4.08 10.52
C LYS A 122 -9.38 -5.55 10.83
N ALA A 123 -9.69 -6.34 9.80
CA ALA A 123 -10.08 -7.74 9.96
C ALA A 123 -8.88 -8.74 10.03
N LEU A 124 -7.64 -8.27 9.84
CA LEU A 124 -6.40 -9.08 9.86
C LEU A 124 -5.66 -9.03 11.20
#